data_AF-A0A5J4TQF9-F1
#
_entry.id   AF-A0A5J4TQF9-F1
#
_cell.length_a   1.000
_cell.length_b   1.000
_cell.length_c   1.000
_cell.angle_alpha   90.00
_cell.angle_beta   90.00
_cell.angle_gamma   90.00
#
_symmetry.space_group_name_H-M   'P 1'
#
loop_
_entity.id
_entity.type
_entity.pdbx_description
1 polymer ?
#
loop_
_entity_poly.entity_id
_entity_poly.type
_entity_poly.pdbx_seq_one_letter_code
_entity_poly.pdbx_strand_id
1 'polypeptide(L)'
;AYLAFEVDNHHYQYRAMPFGCKHSPIFFTQALTLLLTEIRKRTDIKIINFSDDLLLLHQDKNWLFYQTQHIINTLEHFGWTIALNKCQLTPKQEIDFLEWTWNMIEMNIFMTKDRRHQLIDQVKQFIKNTQRHKIIKIKETAALIGRLNFLRTQFREASLYLMLIDSAKTRAIKTQGWTGMMVSPLEAMKELYWLIKKIAENKKQQIQDPIPQATVVTDTSLQGWGATLELDSGEVLVAHGVCLSYQIHWTSNRKELQAIHLGIIAFAKVCKELQITDLLIRSDNSTAVFDLRRLRAIDTLAPAVKEIYLTCQHLNIKIITQHVPGKINIKADALSRLCRSGDYHLHPSYLDQIGMIQNFQPTLDLFASSTTKLLPRYVTANIRDQQAQWIDAFSNTWANEILLVHHPIPILSRVISYLNNEATLAIVIAPWWPGQPWFTSLMNQSSRYLILGQSSQCLIKGLSME
;
A
#
# COMPACT_ATOMS: atom_id res chain seq x y z
N ALA A 1 -39.76 -19.55 7.19
CA ALA A 1 -40.20 -18.60 8.24
C ALA A 1 -41.70 -18.80 8.40
N TYR A 2 -42.17 -19.05 9.62
CA TYR A 2 -43.60 -19.19 9.87
C TYR A 2 -44.23 -17.79 9.78
N LEU A 3 -45.16 -17.60 8.85
CA LEU A 3 -45.88 -16.33 8.62
C LEU A 3 -47.18 -16.24 9.43
N ALA A 4 -47.48 -17.28 10.21
CA ALA A 4 -48.60 -17.32 11.13
C ALA A 4 -48.09 -17.19 12.57
N PHE A 5 -48.88 -16.51 13.41
CA PHE A 5 -48.60 -16.32 14.82
C PHE A 5 -49.90 -16.42 15.63
N GLU A 6 -49.78 -16.66 16.93
CA GLU A 6 -50.92 -16.83 17.83
C GLU A 6 -50.85 -15.78 18.94
N VAL A 7 -51.98 -15.13 19.21
CA VAL A 7 -52.17 -14.22 20.35
C VAL A 7 -53.52 -14.53 20.96
N ASP A 8 -53.56 -14.74 22.28
CA ASP A 8 -54.78 -15.05 23.03
C ASP A 8 -55.63 -16.16 22.39
N ASN A 9 -55.00 -17.27 22.00
CA ASN A 9 -55.67 -18.42 21.37
C ASN A 9 -56.28 -18.16 19.98
N HIS A 10 -55.95 -17.03 19.35
CA HIS A 10 -56.37 -16.68 17.99
C HIS A 10 -55.18 -16.75 17.04
N HIS A 11 -55.37 -17.41 15.90
CA HIS A 11 -54.34 -17.53 14.86
C HIS A 11 -54.47 -16.41 13.82
N TYR A 12 -53.34 -15.76 13.54
CA TYR A 12 -53.22 -14.69 12.55
C TYR A 12 -52.15 -15.07 11.52
N GLN A 13 -52.31 -14.60 10.29
CA GLN A 13 -51.30 -14.73 9.24
C GLN A 13 -51.01 -13.37 8.60
N TYR A 14 -49.73 -13.10 8.34
CA TYR A 14 -49.32 -11.91 7.63
C TYR A 14 -49.84 -11.92 6.18
N ARG A 15 -50.56 -10.85 5.79
CA ARG A 15 -51.03 -10.60 4.41
C ARG A 15 -50.00 -9.84 3.57
N ALA A 16 -49.11 -9.13 4.22
CA ALA A 16 -48.01 -8.38 3.63
C ALA A 16 -46.69 -8.87 4.21
N MET A 17 -45.58 -8.39 3.66
CA MET A 17 -44.25 -8.78 4.07
C MET A 17 -43.97 -8.36 5.53
N PRO A 18 -43.77 -9.31 6.48
CA PRO A 18 -43.59 -8.95 7.89
C PRO A 18 -42.20 -8.40 8.17
N PHE A 19 -42.13 -7.49 9.15
CA PHE A 19 -40.87 -7.13 9.79
C PHE A 19 -40.26 -8.33 10.52
N GLY A 20 -38.93 -8.41 10.55
CA GLY A 20 -38.21 -9.50 11.24
C GLY A 20 -38.08 -10.81 10.45
N CYS A 21 -38.74 -10.95 9.29
CA CYS A 21 -38.47 -12.08 8.40
C CYS A 21 -37.18 -11.84 7.61
N LYS A 22 -36.29 -12.84 7.63
CA LYS A 22 -34.95 -12.80 7.01
C LYS A 22 -34.98 -12.40 5.52
N HIS A 23 -36.02 -12.78 4.78
CA HIS A 23 -36.10 -12.54 3.34
C HIS A 23 -36.80 -11.22 2.98
N SER A 24 -37.44 -10.54 3.93
CA SER A 24 -38.20 -9.32 3.65
C SER A 24 -37.33 -8.22 3.01
N PRO A 25 -36.15 -7.86 3.55
CA PRO A 25 -35.32 -6.83 2.94
C PRO A 25 -34.84 -7.18 1.53
N ILE A 26 -34.63 -8.47 1.26
CA ILE A 26 -34.17 -8.98 -0.04
C ILE A 26 -35.27 -8.75 -1.09
N PHE A 27 -36.49 -9.21 -0.81
CA PHE A 27 -37.61 -9.05 -1.73
C PHE A 27 -37.98 -7.57 -1.94
N PHE A 28 -37.97 -6.77 -0.87
CA PHE A 28 -38.20 -5.33 -0.96
C PHE A 28 -37.18 -4.66 -1.88
N THR A 29 -35.88 -4.93 -1.66
CA THR A 29 -34.80 -4.35 -2.46
C THR A 29 -34.88 -4.80 -3.93
N GLN A 30 -35.20 -6.08 -4.19
CA GLN A 30 -35.35 -6.59 -5.55
C GLN A 30 -36.51 -5.92 -6.29
N ALA A 31 -37.68 -5.83 -5.67
CA ALA A 31 -38.85 -5.20 -6.25
C ALA A 31 -38.59 -3.71 -6.53
N LEU A 32 -38.00 -2.99 -5.57
CA LEU A 32 -37.63 -1.58 -5.74
C LEU A 32 -36.60 -1.40 -6.87
N THR A 33 -35.59 -2.27 -6.94
CA THR A 33 -34.54 -2.20 -7.97
C THR A 33 -35.12 -2.37 -9.38
N LEU A 34 -36.09 -3.26 -9.58
CA LEU A 34 -36.74 -3.42 -10.89
C LEU A 34 -37.43 -2.13 -11.34
N LEU A 35 -38.21 -1.51 -10.45
CA LEU A 35 -38.91 -0.27 -10.74
C LEU A 35 -37.92 0.89 -10.99
N LEU A 36 -36.92 1.04 -10.12
CA LEU A 36 -35.87 2.05 -10.29
C LEU A 36 -35.08 1.87 -11.59
N THR A 37 -34.93 0.63 -12.08
CA THR A 37 -34.27 0.36 -13.36
C THR A 37 -35.05 0.97 -14.52
N GLU A 38 -36.37 0.87 -14.51
CA GLU A 38 -37.18 1.52 -15.55
C GLU A 38 -37.21 3.04 -15.43
N ILE A 39 -37.22 3.57 -14.21
CA ILE A 39 -37.11 5.02 -13.98
C ILE A 39 -35.77 5.53 -14.53
N ARG A 40 -34.65 4.87 -14.21
CA ARG A 40 -33.30 5.24 -14.67
C ARG A 40 -33.14 5.22 -16.19
N LYS A 41 -33.93 4.43 -16.93
CA LYS A 41 -33.90 4.44 -18.40
C LYS A 41 -34.55 5.69 -19.01
N ARG A 42 -35.37 6.40 -18.23
CA ARG A 42 -36.23 7.50 -18.69
C ARG A 42 -35.82 8.85 -18.11
N THR A 43 -34.85 8.89 -17.21
CA THR A 43 -34.37 10.10 -16.55
C THR A 43 -32.85 10.18 -16.58
N ASP A 44 -32.33 11.41 -16.53
CA ASP A 44 -30.91 11.73 -16.41
C ASP A 44 -30.47 11.91 -14.94
N ILE A 45 -31.41 11.79 -14.00
CA ILE A 45 -31.15 11.90 -12.57
C ILE A 45 -30.40 10.68 -12.08
N LYS A 46 -29.34 10.93 -11.31
CA LYS A 46 -28.61 9.87 -10.64
C LYS A 46 -29.37 9.45 -9.38
N ILE A 47 -29.87 8.22 -9.40
CA ILE A 47 -30.61 7.62 -8.29
C ILE A 47 -29.71 6.61 -7.58
N ILE A 48 -29.39 6.86 -6.31
CA ILE A 48 -28.70 5.94 -5.42
C ILE A 48 -29.74 5.32 -4.50
N ASN A 49 -29.78 3.99 -4.40
CA ASN A 49 -30.69 3.27 -3.53
C ASN A 49 -29.92 2.40 -2.54
N PHE A 50 -30.34 2.40 -1.28
CA PHE A 50 -29.80 1.52 -0.25
C PHE A 50 -30.94 1.03 0.64
N SER A 51 -31.29 -0.25 0.54
CA SER A 51 -32.46 -0.83 1.23
C SER A 51 -33.73 -0.03 0.90
N ASP A 52 -34.21 0.76 1.85
CA ASP A 52 -35.44 1.55 1.86
C ASP A 52 -35.20 3.04 1.60
N ASP A 53 -33.95 3.51 1.62
CA ASP A 53 -33.61 4.90 1.38
C ASP A 53 -33.20 5.17 -0.08
N LEU A 54 -33.67 6.29 -0.63
CA LEU A 54 -33.33 6.80 -1.95
C LEU A 54 -32.66 8.16 -1.86
N LEU A 55 -31.55 8.33 -2.57
CA LEU A 55 -30.85 9.59 -2.75
C LEU A 55 -30.86 9.97 -4.23
N LEU A 56 -31.46 11.12 -4.54
CA LEU A 56 -31.61 11.67 -5.90
C LEU A 56 -30.62 12.82 -6.08
N LEU A 57 -29.84 12.77 -7.16
CA LEU A 57 -28.77 13.74 -7.43
C LEU A 57 -28.88 14.27 -8.86
N HIS A 58 -28.84 15.59 -9.00
CA HIS A 58 -28.78 16.28 -10.27
C HIS A 58 -28.19 17.70 -10.07
N GLN A 59 -27.56 18.27 -11.11
CA GLN A 59 -26.90 19.59 -11.02
C GLN A 59 -27.92 20.74 -10.99
N ASP A 60 -29.02 20.61 -11.75
CA ASP A 60 -30.13 21.57 -11.74
C ASP A 60 -31.10 21.28 -10.59
N LYS A 61 -31.24 22.26 -9.69
CA LYS A 61 -32.15 22.26 -8.54
C LYS A 61 -33.62 22.12 -8.94
N ASN A 62 -34.07 22.88 -9.93
CA ASN A 62 -35.49 22.92 -10.32
C ASN A 62 -35.87 21.62 -11.03
N TRP A 63 -34.99 21.12 -11.89
CA TRP A 63 -35.17 19.82 -12.53
C TRP A 63 -35.21 18.68 -11.51
N LEU A 64 -34.29 18.69 -10.54
CA LEU A 64 -34.27 17.70 -9.45
C LEU A 64 -35.58 17.71 -8.66
N PHE A 65 -36.09 18.89 -8.32
CA PHE A 65 -37.36 19.02 -7.61
C PHE A 65 -38.53 18.44 -8.42
N TYR A 66 -38.65 18.83 -9.70
CA TYR A 66 -39.71 18.34 -10.59
C TYR A 66 -39.68 16.81 -10.75
N GLN A 67 -38.51 16.27 -11.07
CA GLN A 67 -38.33 14.83 -11.24
C GLN A 67 -38.53 14.05 -9.94
N THR A 68 -38.18 14.63 -8.78
CA THR A 68 -38.46 14.01 -7.48
C THR A 68 -39.96 13.77 -7.30
N GLN A 69 -40.80 14.75 -7.65
CA GLN A 69 -42.26 14.59 -7.62
C GLN A 69 -42.74 13.53 -8.62
N HIS A 70 -42.18 13.51 -9.83
CA HIS A 70 -42.52 12.49 -10.83
C HIS A 70 -42.17 11.07 -10.37
N ILE A 71 -41.00 10.89 -9.72
CA ILE A 71 -40.57 9.61 -9.17
C ILE A 71 -41.48 9.17 -8.02
N ILE A 72 -41.86 10.09 -7.11
CA ILE A 72 -42.83 9.84 -6.04
C ILE A 72 -44.16 9.34 -6.61
N ASN A 73 -44.73 10.07 -7.58
CA ASN A 73 -45.99 9.71 -8.21
C ASN A 73 -45.89 8.34 -8.91
N THR A 74 -44.76 8.04 -9.54
CA THR A 74 -44.52 6.74 -10.18
C THR A 74 -44.48 5.63 -9.13
N LEU A 75 -43.75 5.80 -8.04
CA LEU A 75 -43.67 4.83 -6.94
C LEU A 75 -45.06 4.56 -6.35
N GLU A 76 -45.83 5.61 -6.05
CA GLU A 76 -47.19 5.49 -5.53
C GLU A 76 -48.14 4.79 -6.51
N HIS A 77 -48.01 5.07 -7.82
CA HIS A 77 -48.78 4.39 -8.87
C HIS A 77 -48.53 2.88 -8.89
N PHE A 78 -47.30 2.44 -8.61
CA PHE A 78 -46.95 1.03 -8.47
C PHE A 78 -47.23 0.44 -7.07
N GLY A 79 -47.95 1.18 -6.21
CA GLY A 79 -48.40 0.71 -4.90
C GLY A 79 -47.39 0.86 -3.77
N TRP A 80 -46.31 1.63 -3.96
CA TRP A 80 -45.36 1.93 -2.89
C TRP A 80 -45.88 3.04 -1.98
N THR A 81 -45.84 2.81 -0.66
CA THR A 81 -46.16 3.84 0.32
C THR A 81 -44.91 4.64 0.69
N ILE A 82 -44.95 5.96 0.50
CA ILE A 82 -43.85 6.85 0.85
C ILE A 82 -44.15 7.56 2.17
N ALA A 83 -43.24 7.45 3.14
CA ALA A 83 -43.33 8.17 4.40
C ALA A 83 -42.84 9.63 4.21
N LEU A 84 -43.69 10.49 3.61
CA LEU A 84 -43.34 11.87 3.25
C LEU A 84 -42.79 12.70 4.41
N ASN A 85 -43.22 12.42 5.64
CA ASN A 85 -42.73 13.08 6.86
C ASN A 85 -41.25 12.77 7.19
N LYS A 86 -40.70 11.67 6.65
CA LYS A 86 -39.29 11.31 6.76
C LYS A 86 -38.46 11.76 5.56
N CYS A 87 -39.11 12.17 4.47
CA CYS A 87 -38.44 12.54 3.24
C CYS A 87 -37.91 13.98 3.27
N GLN A 88 -36.75 14.20 2.65
CA GLN A 88 -36.22 15.54 2.37
C GLN A 88 -36.44 15.87 0.89
N LEU A 89 -37.54 16.54 0.56
CA LEU A 89 -37.97 16.77 -0.82
C LEU A 89 -37.43 18.05 -1.46
N THR A 90 -36.99 19.01 -0.65
CA THR A 90 -36.34 20.22 -1.15
C THR A 90 -34.87 19.92 -1.42
N PRO A 91 -34.37 20.11 -2.67
CA PRO A 91 -32.97 19.86 -2.98
C PRO A 91 -32.03 20.71 -2.13
N LYS A 92 -30.96 20.08 -1.63
CA LYS A 92 -29.93 20.68 -0.79
C LYS A 92 -28.54 20.24 -1.23
N GLN A 93 -27.55 21.04 -0.87
CA GLN A 93 -26.14 20.75 -1.11
C GLN A 93 -25.49 19.99 0.07
N GLU A 94 -26.15 19.96 1.22
CA GLU A 94 -25.77 19.16 2.38
C GLU A 94 -26.94 18.25 2.76
N ILE A 95 -26.70 16.94 2.77
CA ILE A 95 -27.73 15.94 3.03
C ILE A 95 -27.20 14.81 3.92
N ASP A 96 -28.03 14.38 4.85
CA ASP A 96 -27.76 13.21 5.67
C ASP A 96 -28.27 11.96 4.95
N PHE A 97 -27.38 11.02 4.66
CA PHE A 97 -27.69 9.74 4.00
C PHE A 97 -26.77 8.65 4.55
N LEU A 98 -27.35 7.53 5.02
CA LEU A 98 -26.65 6.42 5.67
C LEU A 98 -25.85 6.82 6.93
N GLU A 99 -26.43 7.69 7.77
CA GLU A 99 -25.80 8.26 8.98
C GLU A 99 -24.55 9.14 8.69
N TRP A 100 -24.32 9.51 7.43
CA TRP A 100 -23.29 10.45 7.00
C TRP A 100 -23.88 11.74 6.47
N THR A 101 -23.25 12.86 6.79
CA THR A 101 -23.50 14.13 6.14
C THR A 101 -22.62 14.23 4.90
N TRP A 102 -23.27 14.38 3.75
CA TRP A 102 -22.64 14.56 2.44
C TRP A 102 -22.66 16.04 2.08
N ASN A 103 -21.49 16.64 1.93
CA ASN A 103 -21.35 18.01 1.44
C ASN A 103 -20.96 17.97 -0.05
N MET A 104 -21.92 18.34 -0.89
CA MET A 104 -21.80 18.27 -2.35
C MET A 104 -21.08 19.48 -2.96
N ILE A 105 -20.81 20.53 -2.18
CA ILE A 105 -20.03 21.71 -2.62
C ILE A 105 -18.55 21.40 -2.51
N GLU A 106 -18.13 20.99 -1.31
CA GLU A 106 -16.73 20.69 -1.02
C GLU A 106 -16.35 19.23 -1.32
N MET A 107 -17.29 18.43 -1.83
CA MET A 107 -17.14 17.00 -2.17
C MET A 107 -16.53 16.17 -1.03
N ASN A 108 -17.09 16.33 0.17
CA ASN A 108 -16.64 15.60 1.35
C ASN A 108 -17.78 14.96 2.15
N ILE A 109 -17.39 14.03 3.00
CA ILE A 109 -18.28 13.24 3.86
C ILE A 109 -17.77 13.28 5.31
N PHE A 110 -18.70 13.38 6.25
CA PHE A 110 -18.41 13.32 7.69
C PHE A 110 -19.61 12.81 8.47
N MET A 111 -19.39 12.24 9.66
CA MET A 111 -20.50 11.69 10.45
C MET A 111 -21.38 12.79 11.04
N THR A 112 -22.66 12.47 11.22
CA THR A 112 -23.64 13.35 11.87
C THR A 112 -23.30 13.61 13.34
N LYS A 113 -23.82 14.71 13.89
CA LYS A 113 -23.62 15.06 15.31
C LYS A 113 -24.12 13.96 16.24
N ASP A 114 -25.28 13.38 15.97
CA ASP A 114 -25.87 12.35 16.83
C ASP A 114 -25.03 11.08 16.82
N ARG A 115 -24.59 10.65 15.63
CA ARG A 115 -23.72 9.49 15.49
C ARG A 115 -22.38 9.68 16.22
N ARG A 116 -21.83 10.89 16.14
CA ARG A 116 -20.60 11.27 16.84
C ARG A 116 -20.74 11.10 18.37
N HIS A 117 -21.80 11.64 18.96
CA HIS A 117 -22.04 11.52 20.41
C HIS A 117 -22.21 10.06 20.83
N GLN A 118 -23.04 9.29 20.11
CA GLN A 118 -23.27 7.88 20.39
C GLN A 118 -21.97 7.05 20.39
N LEU A 119 -21.11 7.24 19.38
CA LEU A 119 -19.85 6.50 19.29
C LEU A 119 -18.87 6.90 20.41
N ILE A 120 -18.76 8.18 20.74
CA ILE A 120 -17.91 8.65 21.85
C ILE A 120 -18.35 8.02 23.17
N ASP A 121 -19.65 8.02 23.47
CA ASP A 121 -20.18 7.49 24.72
C ASP A 121 -19.96 5.98 24.83
N GLN A 122 -20.14 5.23 23.74
CA GLN A 122 -19.84 3.81 23.70
C GLN A 122 -18.35 3.51 23.95
N VAL A 123 -17.45 4.28 23.34
CA VAL A 123 -16.01 4.12 23.56
C VAL A 123 -15.63 4.49 25.00
N LYS A 124 -16.17 5.59 25.55
CA LYS A 124 -15.96 5.97 26.96
C LYS A 124 -16.45 4.89 27.93
N GLN A 125 -17.62 4.30 27.67
CA GLN A 125 -18.15 3.22 28.49
C GLN A 125 -17.24 1.98 28.44
N PHE A 126 -16.69 1.66 27.27
CA PHE A 126 -15.74 0.56 27.12
C PHE A 126 -14.41 0.83 27.85
N ILE A 127 -13.89 2.05 27.75
CA ILE A 127 -12.71 2.51 28.52
C ILE A 127 -12.94 2.34 30.02
N LYS A 128 -14.10 2.78 30.53
CA LYS A 128 -14.47 2.65 31.95
C LYS A 128 -14.54 1.19 32.40
N ASN A 129 -15.07 0.30 31.56
CA ASN A 129 -15.06 -1.14 31.83
C ASN A 129 -13.63 -1.69 31.88
N THR A 130 -12.76 -1.22 30.98
CA THR A 130 -11.36 -1.65 30.88
C THR A 130 -10.55 -1.21 32.10
N GLN A 131 -10.66 0.05 32.53
CA GLN A 131 -10.00 0.57 33.72
C GLN A 131 -10.40 -0.17 35.01
N ARG A 132 -11.66 -0.61 35.07
CA ARG A 132 -12.21 -1.39 36.19
C ARG A 132 -11.89 -2.89 36.10
N HIS A 133 -11.11 -3.32 35.11
CA HIS A 133 -10.79 -4.72 34.87
C HIS A 133 -12.05 -5.61 34.77
N LYS A 134 -13.14 -5.04 34.25
CA LYS A 134 -14.43 -5.74 34.17
C LYS A 134 -14.31 -6.88 33.17
N ILE A 135 -14.80 -8.05 33.56
CA ILE A 135 -14.99 -9.18 32.67
C ILE A 135 -16.26 -8.92 31.85
N ILE A 136 -16.12 -8.92 30.52
CA ILE A 136 -17.20 -8.59 29.57
C ILE A 136 -17.46 -9.76 28.63
N LYS A 137 -18.67 -9.83 28.07
CA LYS A 137 -18.98 -10.84 27.05
C LYS A 137 -18.18 -10.54 25.78
N ILE A 138 -17.61 -11.56 25.16
CA ILE A 138 -16.89 -11.42 23.88
C ILE A 138 -17.78 -10.77 22.81
N LYS A 139 -19.09 -11.07 22.81
CA LYS A 139 -20.09 -10.45 21.92
C LYS A 139 -20.22 -8.94 22.11
N GLU A 140 -20.02 -8.41 23.32
CA GLU A 140 -20.07 -6.96 23.56
C GLU A 140 -18.88 -6.25 22.89
N THR A 141 -17.68 -6.83 23.01
CA THR A 141 -16.48 -6.36 22.28
C THR A 141 -16.68 -6.45 20.77
N ALA A 142 -17.23 -7.56 20.27
CA ALA A 142 -17.53 -7.73 18.85
C ALA A 142 -18.54 -6.69 18.34
N ALA A 143 -19.59 -6.39 19.12
CA ALA A 143 -20.57 -5.37 18.79
C ALA A 143 -19.95 -3.96 18.75
N LEU A 144 -19.05 -3.64 19.69
CA LEU A 144 -18.32 -2.38 19.66
C LEU A 144 -17.44 -2.26 18.41
N ILE A 145 -16.64 -3.29 18.09
CA ILE A 145 -15.82 -3.31 16.85
C ILE A 145 -16.73 -3.15 15.62
N GLY A 146 -17.86 -3.85 15.57
CA GLY A 146 -18.85 -3.75 14.51
C GLY A 146 -19.34 -2.32 14.31
N ARG A 147 -19.65 -1.61 15.40
CA ARG A 147 -20.05 -0.19 15.34
C ARG A 147 -18.89 0.72 14.93
N LEU A 148 -17.69 0.50 15.43
CA LEU A 148 -16.51 1.31 15.09
C LEU A 148 -16.00 1.08 13.66
N ASN A 149 -16.36 -0.05 13.01
CA ASN A 149 -16.09 -0.24 11.58
C ASN A 149 -16.73 0.85 10.71
N PHE A 150 -17.82 1.48 11.19
CA PHE A 150 -18.42 2.67 10.56
C PHE A 150 -17.38 3.76 10.29
N LEU A 151 -16.42 3.95 11.19
CA LEU A 151 -15.40 4.99 11.08
C LEU A 151 -14.51 4.85 9.85
N ARG A 152 -14.37 3.65 9.28
CA ARG A 152 -13.45 3.39 8.16
C ARG A 152 -13.76 4.19 6.89
N THR A 153 -15.01 4.59 6.71
CA THR A 153 -15.44 5.43 5.58
C THR A 153 -14.83 6.83 5.67
N GLN A 154 -14.77 7.41 6.87
CA GLN A 154 -14.24 8.76 7.09
C GLN A 154 -12.77 8.76 7.53
N PHE A 155 -12.36 7.80 8.35
CA PHE A 155 -11.02 7.64 8.89
C PHE A 155 -10.49 6.26 8.51
N ARG A 156 -9.83 6.15 7.35
CA ARG A 156 -9.29 4.86 6.87
C ARG A 156 -8.37 4.21 7.90
N GLU A 157 -7.62 5.02 8.65
CA GLU A 157 -6.69 4.56 9.67
C GLU A 157 -7.37 3.95 10.91
N ALA A 158 -8.69 4.14 11.11
CA ALA A 158 -9.41 3.52 12.21
C ALA A 158 -9.25 1.99 12.22
N SER A 159 -9.04 1.38 11.05
CA SER A 159 -8.68 -0.03 10.92
C SER A 159 -7.47 -0.43 11.76
N LEU A 160 -6.39 0.37 11.76
CA LEU A 160 -5.16 0.10 12.52
C LEU A 160 -5.40 0.11 14.02
N TYR A 161 -6.16 1.10 14.48
CA TYR A 161 -6.44 1.35 15.89
C TYR A 161 -7.55 0.44 16.46
N LEU A 162 -8.14 -0.43 15.63
CA LEU A 162 -9.06 -1.49 16.06
C LEU A 162 -8.37 -2.86 16.13
N MET A 163 -7.13 -2.98 15.63
CA MET A 163 -6.46 -4.27 15.50
C MET A 163 -6.16 -4.93 16.85
N LEU A 164 -5.72 -4.18 17.86
CA LEU A 164 -5.42 -4.76 19.18
C LEU A 164 -6.67 -5.34 19.84
N ILE A 165 -7.80 -4.63 19.76
CA ILE A 165 -9.07 -5.09 20.33
C ILE A 165 -9.59 -6.30 19.53
N ASP A 166 -9.49 -6.27 18.21
CA ASP A 166 -9.92 -7.39 17.36
C ASP A 166 -9.06 -8.64 17.56
N SER A 167 -7.74 -8.47 17.73
CA SER A 167 -6.80 -9.53 18.07
C SER A 167 -7.08 -10.14 19.44
N ALA A 168 -7.28 -9.30 20.47
CA ALA A 168 -7.65 -9.75 21.82
C ALA A 168 -8.99 -10.52 21.82
N LYS A 169 -10.01 -9.99 21.12
CA LYS A 169 -11.29 -10.69 20.91
C LYS A 169 -11.06 -12.04 20.24
N THR A 170 -10.26 -12.09 19.17
CA THR A 170 -10.04 -13.31 18.38
C THR A 170 -9.32 -14.38 19.19
N ARG A 171 -8.33 -14.01 20.03
CA ARG A 171 -7.71 -14.92 20.99
C ARG A 171 -8.72 -15.45 22.00
N ALA A 172 -9.56 -14.58 22.56
CA ALA A 172 -10.58 -14.99 23.52
C ALA A 172 -11.64 -15.93 22.91
N ILE A 173 -12.04 -15.72 21.65
CA ILE A 173 -12.96 -16.63 20.94
C ILE A 173 -12.35 -18.02 20.82
N LYS A 174 -11.05 -18.12 20.50
CA LYS A 174 -10.36 -19.41 20.35
C LYS A 174 -10.31 -20.20 21.66
N THR A 175 -10.24 -19.52 22.80
CA THR A 175 -10.11 -20.15 24.11
C THR A 175 -11.44 -20.39 24.82
N GLN A 176 -12.41 -19.48 24.67
CA GLN A 176 -13.67 -19.46 25.45
C GLN A 176 -14.94 -19.59 24.59
N GLY A 177 -14.81 -19.61 23.26
CA GLY A 177 -15.95 -19.61 22.34
C GLY A 177 -16.71 -18.27 22.27
N TRP A 178 -17.74 -18.20 21.42
CA TRP A 178 -18.50 -16.94 21.19
C TRP A 178 -19.37 -16.49 22.35
N THR A 179 -19.81 -17.41 23.21
CA THR A 179 -20.58 -17.10 24.44
C THR A 179 -19.67 -16.85 25.63
N GLY A 180 -18.36 -16.97 25.44
CA GLY A 180 -17.36 -16.78 26.46
C GLY A 180 -17.23 -15.33 26.93
N MET A 181 -16.47 -15.22 28.00
CA MET A 181 -16.15 -13.96 28.66
C MET A 181 -14.68 -13.62 28.38
N MET A 182 -14.36 -12.34 28.35
CA MET A 182 -12.98 -11.86 28.21
C MET A 182 -12.71 -10.69 29.14
N VAL A 183 -11.45 -10.58 29.58
CA VAL A 183 -10.95 -9.34 30.19
C VAL A 183 -10.78 -8.32 29.08
N SER A 184 -11.21 -7.09 29.32
CA SER A 184 -11.03 -6.01 28.34
C SER A 184 -9.54 -5.71 28.14
N PRO A 185 -9.06 -5.55 26.88
CA PRO A 185 -7.63 -5.44 26.59
C PRO A 185 -7.07 -4.08 27.02
N LEU A 186 -6.26 -4.07 28.10
CA LEU A 186 -5.59 -2.88 28.61
C LEU A 186 -4.63 -2.28 27.59
N GLU A 187 -4.04 -3.10 26.73
CA GLU A 187 -3.07 -2.70 25.71
C GLU A 187 -3.71 -1.78 24.65
N ALA A 188 -5.03 -1.86 24.47
CA ALA A 188 -5.78 -1.05 23.51
C ALA A 188 -6.17 0.34 24.05
N MET A 189 -5.88 0.67 25.31
CA MET A 189 -6.30 1.93 25.94
C MET A 189 -5.82 3.17 25.17
N LYS A 190 -4.57 3.17 24.70
CA LYS A 190 -4.01 4.26 23.90
C LYS A 190 -4.80 4.46 22.60
N GLU A 191 -5.21 3.37 21.96
CA GLU A 191 -5.97 3.39 20.70
C GLU A 191 -7.42 3.84 20.92
N LEU A 192 -8.04 3.43 22.03
CA LEU A 192 -9.38 3.88 22.42
C LEU A 192 -9.45 5.40 22.67
N TYR A 193 -8.47 5.96 23.39
CA TYR A 193 -8.39 7.42 23.58
C TYR A 193 -8.12 8.16 22.28
N TRP A 194 -7.27 7.60 21.42
CA TRP A 194 -7.04 8.14 20.09
C TRP A 194 -8.33 8.17 19.25
N LEU A 195 -9.15 7.11 19.33
CA LEU A 195 -10.45 7.06 18.66
C LEU A 195 -11.39 8.16 19.16
N ILE A 196 -11.50 8.38 20.48
CA ILE A 196 -12.32 9.49 21.02
C ILE A 196 -11.87 10.82 20.44
N LYS A 197 -10.55 11.09 20.42
CA LYS A 197 -10.01 12.34 19.87
C LYS A 197 -10.40 12.50 18.40
N LYS A 198 -10.24 11.47 17.59
CA LYS A 198 -10.56 11.49 16.15
C LYS A 198 -12.04 11.66 15.86
N ILE A 199 -12.89 10.95 16.59
CA ILE A 199 -14.35 11.09 16.47
C ILE A 199 -14.77 12.51 16.87
N ALA A 200 -14.17 13.07 17.93
CA ALA A 200 -14.46 14.43 18.38
C ALA A 200 -14.03 15.49 17.35
N GLU A 201 -12.81 15.36 16.79
CA GLU A 201 -12.29 16.23 15.72
C GLU A 201 -13.19 16.23 14.48
N ASN A 202 -13.77 15.07 14.15
CA ASN A 202 -14.68 14.87 13.01
C ASN A 202 -14.16 15.47 11.69
N LYS A 203 -12.86 15.32 11.40
CA LYS A 203 -12.26 15.89 10.18
C LYS A 203 -12.94 15.33 8.94
N LYS A 204 -13.39 16.21 8.06
CA LYS A 204 -14.08 15.86 6.81
C LYS A 204 -13.19 14.99 5.93
N GLN A 205 -13.76 13.95 5.32
CA GLN A 205 -13.07 13.08 4.37
C GLN A 205 -13.45 13.46 2.95
N GLN A 206 -12.45 13.72 2.11
CA GLN A 206 -12.69 13.98 0.68
C GLN A 206 -13.18 12.71 -0.02
N ILE A 207 -14.19 12.87 -0.88
CA ILE A 207 -14.79 11.77 -1.64
C ILE A 207 -13.91 11.39 -2.84
N GLN A 208 -13.22 12.38 -3.42
CA GLN A 208 -12.33 12.17 -4.54
C GLN A 208 -10.99 11.60 -4.06
N ASP A 209 -10.53 10.53 -4.69
CA ASP A 209 -9.16 10.07 -4.50
C ASP A 209 -8.19 11.08 -5.14
N PRO A 210 -7.06 11.39 -4.49
CA PRO A 210 -6.09 12.30 -5.05
C PRO A 210 -5.41 11.70 -6.28
N ILE A 211 -5.02 12.55 -7.22
CA ILE A 211 -4.22 12.15 -8.38
C ILE A 211 -2.77 12.00 -7.89
N PRO A 212 -2.14 10.82 -8.02
CA PRO A 212 -0.75 10.64 -7.59
C PRO A 212 0.18 11.46 -8.49
N GLN A 213 1.18 12.11 -7.89
CA GLN A 213 2.16 12.97 -8.59
C GLN A 213 3.46 12.23 -8.92
N ALA A 214 3.65 11.06 -8.32
CA ALA A 214 4.79 10.18 -8.60
C ALA A 214 4.45 8.74 -8.23
N THR A 215 5.19 7.81 -8.83
CA THR A 215 5.01 6.37 -8.61
C THR A 215 6.27 5.77 -7.99
N VAL A 216 6.12 5.14 -6.83
CA VAL A 216 7.17 4.30 -6.24
C VAL A 216 6.90 2.85 -6.58
N VAL A 217 7.86 2.18 -7.19
CA VAL A 217 7.80 0.73 -7.44
C VAL A 217 8.83 0.04 -6.58
N THR A 218 8.44 -0.97 -5.80
CA THR A 218 9.33 -1.71 -4.91
C THR A 218 9.42 -3.19 -5.26
N ASP A 219 10.51 -3.80 -4.83
CA ASP A 219 10.69 -5.24 -4.80
C ASP A 219 11.66 -5.65 -3.69
N THR A 220 11.54 -6.90 -3.24
CA THR A 220 12.43 -7.49 -2.26
C THR A 220 12.89 -8.88 -2.66
N SER A 221 14.17 -9.16 -2.40
CA SER A 221 14.76 -10.48 -2.55
C SER A 221 15.23 -11.02 -1.19
N LEU A 222 15.81 -12.23 -1.19
CA LEU A 222 16.51 -12.76 -0.01
C LEU A 222 17.71 -11.88 0.40
N GLN A 223 18.25 -11.10 -0.53
CA GLN A 223 19.55 -10.44 -0.43
C GLN A 223 19.43 -8.93 -0.19
N GLY A 224 18.36 -8.31 -0.68
CA GLY A 224 18.20 -6.86 -0.63
C GLY A 224 16.79 -6.41 -0.97
N TRP A 225 16.63 -5.10 -1.04
CA TRP A 225 15.43 -4.43 -1.50
C TRP A 225 15.81 -3.42 -2.59
N GLY A 226 14.90 -3.23 -3.53
CA GLY A 226 15.01 -2.28 -4.62
C GLY A 226 13.77 -1.40 -4.66
N ALA A 227 13.95 -0.13 -4.97
CA ALA A 227 12.86 0.81 -5.18
C ALA A 227 13.21 1.77 -6.33
N THR A 228 12.19 2.16 -7.08
CA THR A 228 12.29 3.22 -8.09
C THR A 228 11.23 4.26 -7.82
N LEU A 229 11.54 5.54 -8.06
CA LEU A 229 10.60 6.64 -8.06
C LEU A 229 10.52 7.19 -9.48
N GLU A 230 9.36 7.06 -10.11
CA GLU A 230 9.04 7.60 -11.41
C GLU A 230 8.25 8.90 -11.23
N LEU A 231 8.79 9.99 -11.75
CA LEU A 231 8.18 11.32 -11.75
C LEU A 231 7.38 11.54 -13.04
N ASP A 232 6.41 12.46 -13.02
CA ASP A 232 5.62 12.82 -14.20
C ASP A 232 6.47 13.37 -15.38
N SER A 233 7.67 13.87 -15.09
CA SER A 233 8.66 14.29 -16.10
C SER A 233 9.24 13.12 -16.92
N GLY A 234 8.99 11.87 -16.50
CA GLY A 234 9.61 10.66 -17.04
C GLY A 234 10.98 10.33 -16.42
N GLU A 235 11.47 11.15 -15.48
CA GLU A 235 12.68 10.85 -14.73
C GLU A 235 12.45 9.69 -13.76
N VAL A 236 13.42 8.77 -13.68
CA VAL A 236 13.38 7.61 -12.79
C VAL A 236 14.57 7.64 -11.85
N LEU A 237 14.30 7.86 -10.57
CA LEU A 237 15.27 7.74 -9.49
C LEU A 237 15.25 6.31 -8.95
N VAL A 238 16.39 5.85 -8.43
CA VAL A 238 16.56 4.49 -7.93
C VAL A 238 17.14 4.50 -6.52
N ALA A 239 16.67 3.57 -5.69
CA ALA A 239 17.18 3.32 -4.36
C ALA A 239 17.26 1.81 -4.15
N HIS A 240 18.29 1.35 -3.45
CA HIS A 240 18.44 -0.05 -3.11
C HIS A 240 19.23 -0.21 -1.82
N GLY A 241 19.13 -1.37 -1.20
CA GLY A 241 19.89 -1.67 0.02
C GLY A 241 19.91 -3.14 0.38
N VAL A 242 20.85 -3.49 1.25
CA VAL A 242 21.08 -4.88 1.69
C VAL A 242 20.07 -5.25 2.78
N CYS A 243 19.57 -6.48 2.71
CA CYS A 243 18.73 -7.06 3.76
C CYS A 243 19.63 -7.48 4.94
N LEU A 244 19.34 -7.01 6.15
CA LEU A 244 20.12 -7.30 7.35
C LEU A 244 19.99 -8.79 7.73
N SER A 245 21.00 -9.33 8.42
CA SER A 245 21.08 -10.76 8.74
C SER A 245 19.84 -11.31 9.48
N TYR A 246 19.26 -10.55 10.40
CA TYR A 246 18.04 -10.95 11.12
C TYR A 246 16.77 -10.94 10.25
N GLN A 247 16.78 -10.22 9.12
CA GLN A 247 15.65 -10.11 8.19
C GLN A 247 15.56 -11.31 7.25
N ILE A 248 16.60 -12.15 7.18
CA ILE A 248 16.65 -13.34 6.31
C ILE A 248 15.46 -14.27 6.59
N HIS A 249 15.09 -14.44 7.86
CA HIS A 249 13.99 -15.31 8.29
C HIS A 249 12.60 -14.67 8.19
N TRP A 250 12.49 -13.42 7.74
CA TRP A 250 11.20 -12.78 7.58
C TRP A 250 10.42 -13.39 6.42
N THR A 251 9.09 -13.38 6.55
CA THR A 251 8.18 -13.77 5.47
C THR A 251 8.31 -12.80 4.29
N SER A 252 8.03 -13.27 3.08
CA SER A 252 8.02 -12.42 1.88
C SER A 252 7.15 -11.16 2.06
N ASN A 253 5.95 -11.30 2.63
CA ASN A 253 5.06 -10.17 2.92
C ASN A 253 5.69 -9.13 3.87
N ARG A 254 6.43 -9.57 4.89
CA ARG A 254 7.10 -8.66 5.84
C ARG A 254 8.28 -7.95 5.16
N LYS A 255 9.05 -8.67 4.35
CA LYS A 255 10.16 -8.10 3.57
C LYS A 255 9.64 -7.06 2.58
N GLU A 256 8.51 -7.32 1.94
CA GLU A 256 7.96 -6.38 0.96
C GLU A 256 7.44 -5.10 1.63
N LEU A 257 6.73 -5.22 2.76
CA LEU A 257 6.36 -4.03 3.55
C LEU A 257 7.61 -3.23 3.97
N GLN A 258 8.70 -3.91 4.32
CA GLN A 258 9.96 -3.25 4.62
C GLN A 258 10.55 -2.54 3.39
N ALA A 259 10.54 -3.17 2.21
CA ALA A 259 11.00 -2.56 0.97
C ALA A 259 10.21 -1.30 0.62
N ILE A 260 8.87 -1.34 0.77
CA ILE A 260 7.99 -0.17 0.62
C ILE A 260 8.39 0.93 1.61
N HIS A 261 8.57 0.59 2.89
CA HIS A 261 8.94 1.55 3.93
C HIS A 261 10.27 2.24 3.62
N LEU A 262 11.29 1.46 3.25
CA LEU A 262 12.62 1.97 2.92
C LEU A 262 12.62 2.77 1.63
N GLY A 263 11.85 2.37 0.61
CA GLY A 263 11.64 3.16 -0.60
C GLY A 263 11.05 4.54 -0.29
N ILE A 264 10.00 4.62 0.54
CA ILE A 264 9.40 5.89 0.96
C ILE A 264 10.43 6.77 1.69
N ILE A 265 11.21 6.20 2.60
CA ILE A 265 12.26 6.93 3.33
C ILE A 265 13.35 7.43 2.39
N ALA A 266 13.83 6.57 1.47
CA ALA A 266 14.90 6.92 0.54
C ALA A 266 14.53 8.10 -0.36
N PHE A 267 13.27 8.17 -0.76
CA PHE A 267 12.75 9.24 -1.61
C PHE A 267 12.15 10.43 -0.85
N ALA A 268 12.15 10.41 0.49
CA ALA A 268 11.51 11.44 1.31
C ALA A 268 12.06 12.85 1.05
N LYS A 269 13.38 12.98 0.84
CA LYS A 269 14.02 14.26 0.53
C LYS A 269 13.54 14.83 -0.80
N VAL A 270 13.53 14.00 -1.84
CA VAL A 270 13.07 14.37 -3.19
C VAL A 270 11.59 14.76 -3.15
N CYS A 271 10.76 13.97 -2.46
CA CYS A 271 9.32 14.27 -2.31
C CYS A 271 9.11 15.63 -1.64
N LYS A 272 9.92 15.96 -0.62
CA LYS A 272 9.86 17.26 0.05
C LYS A 272 10.29 18.42 -0.84
N GLU A 273 11.37 18.25 -1.61
CA GLU A 273 11.90 19.27 -2.52
C GLU A 273 10.94 19.56 -3.68
N LEU A 274 10.31 18.52 -4.23
CA LEU A 274 9.34 18.61 -5.33
C LEU A 274 7.90 18.83 -4.86
N GLN A 275 7.66 18.98 -3.55
CA GLN A 275 6.33 19.17 -2.96
C GLN A 275 5.32 18.06 -3.34
N ILE A 276 5.81 16.82 -3.43
CA ILE A 276 4.99 15.64 -3.69
C ILE A 276 4.27 15.23 -2.41
N THR A 277 2.95 15.28 -2.43
CA THR A 277 2.07 14.89 -1.32
C THR A 277 1.33 13.59 -1.57
N ASP A 278 1.20 13.13 -2.81
CA ASP A 278 0.40 11.96 -3.17
C ASP A 278 1.23 10.98 -4.01
N LEU A 279 1.53 9.80 -3.45
CA LEU A 279 2.33 8.76 -4.08
C LEU A 279 1.49 7.53 -4.45
N LEU A 280 1.75 6.99 -5.64
CA LEU A 280 1.31 5.65 -6.02
C LEU A 280 2.38 4.62 -5.69
N ILE A 281 2.10 3.70 -4.78
CA ILE A 281 2.98 2.57 -4.45
C ILE A 281 2.58 1.35 -5.27
N ARG A 282 3.51 0.83 -6.08
CA ARG A 282 3.38 -0.40 -6.85
C ARG A 282 4.26 -1.49 -6.27
N SER A 283 3.67 -2.68 -6.09
CA SER A 283 4.36 -3.88 -5.62
C SER A 283 3.70 -5.12 -6.22
N ASP A 284 4.46 -6.18 -6.37
CA ASP A 284 3.98 -7.49 -6.82
C ASP A 284 3.41 -8.34 -5.67
N ASN A 285 3.59 -7.90 -4.43
CA ASN A 285 2.99 -8.57 -3.28
C ASN A 285 1.58 -8.06 -3.04
N SER A 286 0.59 -8.82 -3.50
CA SER A 286 -0.82 -8.50 -3.30
C SER A 286 -1.21 -8.33 -1.84
N THR A 287 -0.56 -9.06 -0.92
CA THR A 287 -0.84 -8.97 0.53
C THR A 287 -0.38 -7.62 1.08
N ALA A 288 0.86 -7.21 0.79
CA ALA A 288 1.39 -5.92 1.23
C ALA A 288 0.56 -4.74 0.69
N VAL A 289 0.22 -4.79 -0.61
CA VAL A 289 -0.64 -3.80 -1.27
C VAL A 289 -2.01 -3.71 -0.59
N PHE A 290 -2.63 -4.87 -0.30
CA PHE A 290 -3.95 -4.94 0.31
C PHE A 290 -3.95 -4.48 1.76
N ASP A 291 -2.95 -4.90 2.53
CA ASP A 291 -2.80 -4.56 3.95
C ASP A 291 -2.59 -3.05 4.14
N LEU A 292 -1.79 -2.42 3.27
CA LEU A 292 -1.62 -0.97 3.24
C LEU A 292 -2.89 -0.25 2.77
N ARG A 293 -3.55 -0.75 1.70
CA ARG A 293 -4.80 -0.13 1.19
C ARG A 293 -5.88 -0.06 2.25
N ARG A 294 -6.04 -1.15 3.01
CA ARG A 294 -7.06 -1.25 4.07
C ARG A 294 -6.59 -0.71 5.41
N LEU A 295 -5.30 -0.38 5.52
CA LEU A 295 -4.62 -0.08 6.78
C LEU A 295 -4.97 -1.14 7.85
N ARG A 296 -4.87 -2.42 7.46
CA ARG A 296 -5.21 -3.58 8.29
C ARG A 296 -4.41 -4.78 7.84
N ALA A 297 -3.80 -5.48 8.77
CA ALA A 297 -3.04 -6.71 8.50
C ALA A 297 -3.33 -7.79 9.54
N ILE A 298 -2.64 -8.93 9.45
CA ILE A 298 -2.57 -9.90 10.53
C ILE A 298 -1.62 -9.40 11.65
N ASP A 299 -1.74 -9.96 12.85
CA ASP A 299 -1.00 -9.52 14.05
C ASP A 299 0.52 -9.38 13.84
N THR A 300 1.14 -10.25 13.03
CA THR A 300 2.60 -10.23 12.76
C THR A 300 3.02 -9.11 11.80
N LEU A 301 2.12 -8.64 10.93
CA LEU A 301 2.39 -7.60 9.94
C LEU A 301 1.86 -6.22 10.37
N ALA A 302 0.89 -6.18 11.29
CA ALA A 302 0.29 -4.98 11.82
C ALA A 302 1.29 -3.88 12.23
N PRO A 303 2.40 -4.20 12.92
CA PRO A 303 3.37 -3.18 13.30
C PRO A 303 4.03 -2.51 12.09
N ALA A 304 4.34 -3.27 11.02
CA ALA A 304 4.94 -2.69 9.80
C ALA A 304 3.97 -1.75 9.08
N VAL A 305 2.71 -2.15 8.92
CA VAL A 305 1.70 -1.29 8.28
C VAL A 305 1.51 0.01 9.07
N LYS A 306 1.47 -0.09 10.40
CA LYS A 306 1.37 1.08 11.29
C LYS A 306 2.59 1.98 11.18
N GLU A 307 3.79 1.41 11.10
CA GLU A 307 5.05 2.15 10.94
C GLU A 307 5.12 2.91 9.61
N ILE A 308 4.74 2.25 8.51
CA ILE A 308 4.64 2.90 7.19
C ILE A 308 3.63 4.04 7.23
N TYR A 309 2.45 3.81 7.81
CA TYR A 309 1.42 4.83 7.95
C TYR A 309 1.92 6.06 8.74
N LEU A 310 2.54 5.83 9.90
CA LEU A 310 3.09 6.92 10.73
C LEU A 310 4.22 7.68 10.02
N THR A 311 5.05 6.97 9.26
CA THR A 311 6.10 7.58 8.43
C THR A 311 5.49 8.49 7.37
N CYS A 312 4.47 8.00 6.65
CA CYS A 312 3.73 8.80 5.66
C CYS A 312 3.08 10.03 6.30
N GLN A 313 2.47 9.90 7.49
CA GLN A 313 1.92 11.03 8.23
C GLN A 313 2.98 12.06 8.61
N HIS A 314 4.16 11.63 9.06
CA HIS A 314 5.25 12.53 9.44
C HIS A 314 5.81 13.30 8.23
N LEU A 315 5.85 12.63 7.07
CA LEU A 315 6.28 13.23 5.80
C LEU A 315 5.17 14.03 5.10
N ASN A 316 3.94 14.04 5.64
CA ASN A 316 2.76 14.61 5.00
C ASN A 316 2.50 14.04 3.59
N ILE A 317 2.75 12.74 3.42
CA ILE A 317 2.53 12.00 2.19
C ILE A 317 1.29 11.11 2.35
N LYS A 318 0.42 11.11 1.36
CA LYS A 318 -0.66 10.16 1.17
C LYS A 318 -0.22 9.11 0.18
N ILE A 319 -0.62 7.87 0.43
CA ILE A 319 -0.28 6.74 -0.43
C ILE A 319 -1.54 6.11 -1.01
N ILE A 320 -1.46 5.80 -2.30
CA ILE A 320 -2.37 4.92 -3.01
C ILE A 320 -1.57 3.66 -3.33
N THR A 321 -2.16 2.48 -3.20
CA THR A 321 -1.44 1.23 -3.51
C THR A 321 -2.05 0.52 -4.70
N GLN A 322 -1.21 -0.05 -5.54
CA GLN A 322 -1.60 -0.82 -6.72
C GLN A 322 -0.74 -2.08 -6.82
N HIS A 323 -1.39 -3.22 -7.07
CA HIS A 323 -0.69 -4.46 -7.34
C HIS A 323 -0.30 -4.51 -8.81
N VAL A 324 0.93 -4.91 -9.09
CA VAL A 324 1.44 -5.11 -10.45
C VAL A 324 2.05 -6.51 -10.60
N PRO A 325 1.84 -7.22 -11.71
CA PRO A 325 2.50 -8.50 -11.92
C PRO A 325 4.03 -8.37 -11.91
N GLY A 326 4.73 -9.29 -11.25
CA GLY A 326 6.20 -9.28 -11.16
C GLY A 326 6.92 -9.22 -12.51
N LYS A 327 6.31 -9.74 -13.60
CA LYS A 327 6.83 -9.64 -14.98
C LYS A 327 7.02 -8.20 -15.47
N ILE A 328 6.28 -7.25 -14.90
CA ILE A 328 6.35 -5.82 -15.21
C ILE A 328 7.31 -5.10 -14.24
N ASN A 329 7.59 -5.69 -13.07
CA ASN A 329 8.42 -5.13 -12.01
C ASN A 329 9.93 -5.32 -12.24
N ILE A 330 10.39 -5.19 -13.48
CA ILE A 330 11.75 -5.61 -13.89
C ILE A 330 12.82 -4.75 -13.21
N LYS A 331 12.62 -3.43 -13.12
CA LYS A 331 13.63 -2.50 -12.56
C LYS A 331 13.83 -2.73 -11.06
N ALA A 332 12.75 -2.84 -10.29
CA ALA A 332 12.87 -3.05 -8.85
C ALA A 332 13.38 -4.48 -8.52
N ASP A 333 12.96 -5.51 -9.28
CA ASP A 333 13.48 -6.88 -9.14
C ASP A 333 14.97 -6.96 -9.44
N ALA A 334 15.43 -6.28 -10.50
CA ALA A 334 16.86 -6.16 -10.75
C ALA A 334 17.56 -5.51 -9.54
N LEU A 335 17.07 -4.36 -9.07
CA LEU A 335 17.66 -3.64 -7.92
C LEU A 335 17.72 -4.47 -6.63
N SER A 336 16.68 -5.26 -6.34
CA SER A 336 16.60 -6.08 -5.11
C SER A 336 17.61 -7.23 -5.12
N ARG A 337 18.00 -7.73 -6.30
CA ARG A 337 18.95 -8.84 -6.49
C ARG A 337 20.42 -8.40 -6.61
N LEU A 338 20.68 -7.11 -6.89
CA LEU A 338 22.04 -6.58 -7.08
C LEU A 338 22.90 -6.58 -5.80
N CYS A 339 22.30 -6.78 -4.61
CA CYS A 339 22.95 -6.51 -3.33
C CYS A 339 23.94 -7.57 -2.79
N ARG A 340 23.98 -8.80 -3.33
CA ARG A 340 24.93 -9.82 -2.82
C ARG A 340 25.73 -10.52 -3.90
N SER A 341 25.14 -10.78 -5.06
CA SER A 341 25.74 -11.70 -6.00
C SER A 341 27.00 -11.12 -6.65
N GLY A 342 26.95 -9.95 -7.29
CA GLY A 342 28.01 -9.55 -8.24
C GLY A 342 28.30 -10.63 -9.30
N ASP A 343 27.48 -11.67 -9.32
CA ASP A 343 27.66 -12.92 -10.03
C ASP A 343 26.91 -12.77 -11.34
N TYR A 344 27.10 -11.64 -11.99
CA TYR A 344 26.71 -11.36 -13.34
C TYR A 344 27.96 -10.85 -14.04
N HIS A 345 28.09 -11.14 -15.33
CA HIS A 345 29.19 -10.62 -16.11
C HIS A 345 28.65 -9.96 -17.38
N LEU A 346 29.43 -9.04 -17.94
CA LEU A 346 29.13 -8.48 -19.25
C LEU A 346 29.20 -9.61 -20.28
N HIS A 347 28.26 -9.62 -21.22
CA HIS A 347 28.31 -10.57 -22.33
C HIS A 347 29.63 -10.36 -23.10
N PRO A 348 30.45 -11.42 -23.32
CA PRO A 348 31.83 -11.27 -23.81
C PRO A 348 31.97 -10.43 -25.08
N SER A 349 31.00 -10.51 -25.99
CA SER A 349 30.99 -9.71 -27.23
C SER A 349 31.06 -8.19 -27.00
N TYR A 350 30.54 -7.67 -25.89
CA TYR A 350 30.65 -6.24 -25.57
C TYR A 350 32.05 -5.89 -25.04
N LEU A 351 32.72 -6.80 -24.32
CA LEU A 351 34.10 -6.58 -23.89
C LEU A 351 35.03 -6.52 -25.10
N ASP A 352 34.83 -7.40 -26.08
CA ASP A 352 35.57 -7.38 -27.35
C ASP A 352 35.37 -6.07 -28.09
N GLN A 353 34.11 -5.59 -28.20
CA GLN A 353 33.79 -4.31 -28.81
C GLN A 353 34.47 -3.12 -28.09
N ILE A 354 34.43 -3.10 -26.76
CA ILE A 354 35.09 -2.06 -25.96
C ILE A 354 36.61 -2.08 -26.21
N GLY A 355 37.22 -3.27 -26.24
CA GLY A 355 38.64 -3.45 -26.50
C GLY A 355 39.06 -2.95 -27.88
N MET A 356 38.24 -3.20 -28.91
CA MET A 356 38.49 -2.72 -30.28
C MET A 356 38.36 -1.19 -30.41
N ILE A 357 37.37 -0.59 -29.74
CA ILE A 357 37.10 0.86 -29.83
C ILE A 357 38.13 1.67 -29.05
N GLN A 358 38.60 1.14 -27.91
CA GLN A 358 39.47 1.89 -27.00
C GLN A 358 40.95 1.57 -27.16
N ASN A 359 41.31 0.59 -28.01
CA ASN A 359 42.68 0.07 -28.16
C ASN A 359 43.30 -0.26 -26.79
N PHE A 360 42.49 -0.87 -25.93
CA PHE A 360 42.74 -1.00 -24.50
C PHE A 360 42.34 -2.41 -24.04
N GLN A 361 43.28 -3.17 -23.49
CA GLN A 361 43.10 -4.58 -23.13
C GLN A 361 43.36 -4.77 -21.64
N PRO A 362 42.32 -5.05 -20.84
CA PRO A 362 42.50 -5.28 -19.41
C PRO A 362 43.25 -6.59 -19.15
N THR A 363 44.13 -6.58 -18.15
CA THR A 363 45.00 -7.69 -17.76
C THR A 363 44.52 -8.43 -16.52
N LEU A 364 43.63 -7.80 -15.73
CA LEU A 364 43.12 -8.34 -14.48
C LEU A 364 41.64 -8.00 -14.28
N ASP A 365 40.83 -9.03 -14.04
CA ASP A 365 39.38 -8.91 -13.80
C ASP A 365 39.08 -8.83 -12.30
N LEU A 366 38.69 -7.64 -11.82
CA LEU A 366 38.40 -7.41 -10.41
C LEU A 366 36.93 -7.71 -10.10
N PHE A 367 36.74 -8.34 -8.93
CA PHE A 367 35.44 -8.69 -8.35
C PHE A 367 34.69 -9.81 -9.08
N ALA A 368 35.39 -10.60 -9.91
CA ALA A 368 34.82 -11.76 -10.59
C ALA A 368 34.97 -13.07 -9.80
N SER A 369 34.14 -14.07 -10.14
CA SER A 369 34.24 -15.45 -9.64
C SER A 369 34.80 -16.37 -10.72
N SER A 370 35.14 -17.61 -10.38
CA SER A 370 35.56 -18.62 -11.37
C SER A 370 34.54 -18.87 -12.48
N THR A 371 33.26 -18.54 -12.24
CA THR A 371 32.15 -18.71 -13.19
C THR A 371 31.73 -17.41 -13.88
N THR A 372 32.19 -16.25 -13.42
CA THR A 372 31.86 -14.94 -14.03
C THR A 372 33.06 -14.17 -14.57
N LYS A 373 34.26 -14.74 -14.45
CA LYS A 373 35.48 -14.14 -15.01
C LYS A 373 35.38 -13.96 -16.51
N LEU A 374 35.80 -12.79 -16.96
CA LEU A 374 35.96 -12.43 -18.38
C LEU A 374 37.42 -12.51 -18.81
N LEU A 375 38.36 -12.55 -17.86
CA LEU A 375 39.79 -12.68 -18.13
C LEU A 375 40.38 -13.93 -17.44
N PRO A 376 41.51 -14.46 -17.93
CA PRO A 376 42.19 -15.59 -17.29
C PRO A 376 42.65 -15.28 -15.85
N ARG A 377 43.12 -14.05 -15.63
CA ARG A 377 43.54 -13.53 -14.32
C ARG A 377 42.39 -12.75 -13.70
N TYR A 378 41.95 -13.15 -12.51
CA TYR A 378 40.80 -12.54 -11.84
C TYR A 378 40.99 -12.52 -10.32
N VAL A 379 40.25 -11.63 -9.66
CA VAL A 379 40.27 -11.41 -8.22
C VAL A 379 38.87 -11.60 -7.65
N THR A 380 38.77 -12.44 -6.62
CA THR A 380 37.47 -12.83 -6.06
C THR A 380 37.38 -12.57 -4.55
N ALA A 381 36.17 -12.42 -4.04
CA ALA A 381 35.90 -12.38 -2.60
C ALA A 381 35.73 -13.79 -1.99
N ASN A 382 35.67 -14.84 -2.82
CA ASN A 382 35.52 -16.21 -2.36
C ASN A 382 36.85 -16.79 -1.86
N ILE A 383 37.03 -16.82 -0.53
CA ILE A 383 38.23 -17.36 0.14
C ILE A 383 38.56 -18.83 -0.21
N ARG A 384 37.62 -19.57 -0.81
CA ARG A 384 37.82 -20.98 -1.19
C ARG A 384 38.33 -21.15 -2.62
N ASP A 385 38.36 -20.09 -3.42
CA ASP A 385 38.80 -20.16 -4.80
C ASP A 385 40.34 -20.10 -4.87
N GLN A 386 40.96 -21.27 -5.06
CA GLN A 386 42.42 -21.39 -5.15
C GLN A 386 42.97 -20.96 -6.53
N GLN A 387 42.13 -20.70 -7.52
CA GLN A 387 42.54 -20.30 -8.87
C GLN A 387 42.56 -18.78 -9.08
N ALA A 388 41.96 -18.02 -8.16
CA ALA A 388 41.98 -16.58 -8.20
C ALA A 388 43.39 -16.05 -7.92
N GLN A 389 43.78 -14.98 -8.63
CA GLN A 389 45.08 -14.35 -8.42
C GLN A 389 45.18 -13.77 -7.01
N TRP A 390 44.10 -13.10 -6.56
CA TRP A 390 43.99 -12.55 -5.21
C TRP A 390 42.63 -12.89 -4.60
N ILE A 391 42.62 -12.93 -3.27
CA ILE A 391 41.43 -12.97 -2.45
C ILE A 391 41.24 -11.57 -1.87
N ASP A 392 40.07 -10.96 -2.13
CA ASP A 392 39.74 -9.56 -1.85
C ASP A 392 40.57 -8.54 -2.67
N ALA A 393 39.90 -7.82 -3.59
CA ALA A 393 40.54 -6.81 -4.41
C ALA A 393 41.09 -5.62 -3.61
N PHE A 394 40.55 -5.31 -2.43
CA PHE A 394 41.01 -4.18 -1.63
C PHE A 394 42.17 -4.52 -0.68
N SER A 395 42.70 -5.75 -0.75
CA SER A 395 43.83 -6.18 0.07
C SER A 395 45.18 -6.02 -0.64
N ASN A 396 45.19 -5.65 -1.92
CA ASN A 396 46.36 -5.51 -2.77
C ASN A 396 46.36 -4.16 -3.49
N THR A 397 47.55 -3.72 -3.92
CA THR A 397 47.68 -2.54 -4.80
C THR A 397 47.27 -2.89 -6.22
N TRP A 398 46.61 -1.95 -6.87
CA TRP A 398 46.15 -1.96 -8.26
C TRP A 398 47.18 -1.34 -9.22
N ALA A 399 48.24 -0.73 -8.69
CA ALA A 399 49.31 -0.13 -9.47
C ALA A 399 49.95 -1.10 -10.48
N ASN A 400 50.27 -0.59 -11.66
CA ASN A 400 50.88 -1.31 -12.79
C ASN A 400 50.00 -2.39 -13.47
N GLU A 401 48.71 -2.48 -13.15
CA GLU A 401 47.76 -3.33 -13.87
C GLU A 401 46.84 -2.52 -14.77
N ILE A 402 46.20 -3.19 -15.73
CA ILE A 402 45.11 -2.64 -16.51
C ILE A 402 43.85 -3.37 -16.08
N LEU A 403 42.94 -2.67 -15.40
CA LEU A 403 41.85 -3.32 -14.68
C LEU A 403 40.58 -3.40 -15.52
N LEU A 404 39.91 -4.55 -15.46
CA LEU A 404 38.49 -4.65 -15.71
C LEU A 404 37.78 -4.65 -14.36
N VAL A 405 36.91 -3.67 -14.11
CA VAL A 405 36.26 -3.48 -12.82
C VAL A 405 34.77 -3.68 -12.97
N HIS A 406 34.31 -4.88 -12.65
CA HIS A 406 32.89 -5.23 -12.62
C HIS A 406 32.45 -5.58 -11.21
N HIS A 407 32.17 -4.53 -10.46
CA HIS A 407 32.01 -4.54 -9.01
C HIS A 407 30.53 -4.72 -8.60
N PRO A 408 30.26 -5.30 -7.42
CA PRO A 408 28.96 -5.15 -6.78
C PRO A 408 28.64 -3.67 -6.54
N ILE A 409 27.50 -3.19 -7.03
CA ILE A 409 27.10 -1.77 -6.96
C ILE A 409 27.26 -1.14 -5.55
N PRO A 410 26.93 -1.82 -4.43
CA PRO A 410 27.10 -1.22 -3.09
C PRO A 410 28.53 -0.80 -2.75
N ILE A 411 29.55 -1.37 -3.40
CA ILE A 411 30.96 -1.03 -3.15
C ILE A 411 31.53 -0.02 -4.14
N LEU A 412 30.74 0.49 -5.09
CA LEU A 412 31.21 1.42 -6.13
C LEU A 412 31.92 2.65 -5.56
N SER A 413 31.37 3.26 -4.52
CA SER A 413 32.02 4.42 -3.87
C SER A 413 33.40 4.08 -3.30
N ARG A 414 33.60 2.85 -2.80
CA ARG A 414 34.91 2.37 -2.32
C ARG A 414 35.86 2.09 -3.48
N VAL A 415 35.36 1.53 -4.57
CA VAL A 415 36.12 1.33 -5.82
C VAL A 415 36.61 2.67 -6.38
N ILE A 416 35.74 3.66 -6.49
CA ILE A 416 36.08 5.03 -6.95
C ILE A 416 37.15 5.66 -6.06
N SER A 417 37.09 5.44 -4.74
CA SER A 417 38.12 5.91 -3.81
C SER A 417 39.48 5.23 -4.03
N TYR A 418 39.50 3.92 -4.31
CA TYR A 418 40.73 3.21 -4.66
C TYR A 418 41.32 3.69 -6.00
N LEU A 419 40.47 3.86 -7.02
CA LEU A 419 40.89 4.43 -8.31
C LEU A 419 41.47 5.84 -8.18
N ASN A 420 41.01 6.65 -7.21
CA ASN A 420 41.59 7.98 -6.95
C ASN A 420 42.99 7.93 -6.36
N ASN A 421 43.30 6.91 -5.56
CA ASN A 421 44.54 6.85 -4.80
C ASN A 421 45.67 6.15 -5.57
N GLU A 422 45.35 5.47 -6.67
CA GLU A 422 46.31 4.66 -7.42
C GLU A 422 46.35 5.10 -8.90
N ALA A 423 47.56 5.33 -9.44
CA ALA A 423 47.76 5.65 -10.84
C ALA A 423 47.57 4.39 -11.71
N THR A 424 46.31 4.05 -12.00
CA THR A 424 45.93 2.81 -12.70
C THR A 424 44.93 3.12 -13.80
N LEU A 425 45.02 2.39 -14.92
CA LEU A 425 44.05 2.48 -16.00
C LEU A 425 42.99 1.39 -15.81
N ALA A 426 41.71 1.76 -15.85
CA ALA A 426 40.62 0.83 -15.58
C ALA A 426 39.43 1.02 -16.55
N ILE A 427 38.86 -0.08 -17.02
CA ILE A 427 37.50 -0.12 -17.56
C ILE A 427 36.56 -0.40 -16.40
N VAL A 428 35.73 0.59 -16.04
CA VAL A 428 34.72 0.44 -15.00
C VAL A 428 33.36 0.19 -15.64
N ILE A 429 32.78 -0.97 -15.37
CA ILE A 429 31.41 -1.29 -15.77
C ILE A 429 30.49 -0.90 -14.62
N ALA A 430 29.62 0.09 -14.86
CA ALA A 430 28.69 0.62 -13.88
C ALA A 430 27.33 0.91 -14.52
N PRO A 431 26.23 0.87 -13.76
CA PRO A 431 24.92 1.24 -14.29
C PRO A 431 24.84 2.74 -14.61
N TRP A 432 24.12 3.10 -15.66
CA TRP A 432 23.91 4.50 -16.03
C TRP A 432 22.81 5.14 -15.15
N TRP A 433 23.16 5.58 -13.95
CA TRP A 433 22.22 6.16 -12.97
C TRP A 433 22.64 7.59 -12.54
N PRO A 434 22.29 8.62 -13.34
CA PRO A 434 22.69 10.01 -13.07
C PRO A 434 22.30 10.56 -11.69
N GLY A 435 21.20 10.07 -11.12
CA GLY A 435 20.72 10.50 -9.80
C GLY A 435 21.49 9.94 -8.60
N GLN A 436 22.51 9.09 -8.81
CA GLN A 436 23.29 8.52 -7.71
C GLN A 436 24.43 9.43 -7.24
N PRO A 437 24.71 9.52 -5.92
CA PRO A 437 25.78 10.38 -5.39
C PRO A 437 27.18 10.09 -5.97
N TRP A 438 27.45 8.85 -6.37
CA TRP A 438 28.74 8.43 -6.94
C TRP A 438 28.86 8.76 -8.44
N PHE A 439 27.77 9.09 -9.13
CA PHE A 439 27.75 9.24 -10.58
C PHE A 439 28.67 10.37 -11.04
N THR A 440 28.55 11.55 -10.43
CA THR A 440 29.39 12.71 -10.76
C THR A 440 30.87 12.43 -10.54
N SER A 441 31.23 11.77 -9.43
CA SER A 441 32.62 11.41 -9.13
C SER A 441 33.19 10.44 -10.17
N LEU A 442 32.42 9.44 -10.58
CA LEU A 442 32.83 8.49 -11.62
C LEU A 442 32.98 9.18 -12.98
N MET A 443 32.04 10.05 -13.34
CA MET A 443 32.08 10.78 -14.62
C MET A 443 33.26 11.75 -14.68
N ASN A 444 33.59 12.44 -13.59
CA ASN A 444 34.74 13.35 -13.54
C ASN A 444 36.10 12.63 -13.70
N GLN A 445 36.19 11.36 -13.29
CA GLN A 445 37.38 10.52 -13.47
C GLN A 445 37.45 9.88 -14.85
N SER A 446 36.32 9.77 -15.54
CA SER A 446 36.22 9.05 -16.80
C SER A 446 36.77 9.89 -17.95
N SER A 447 37.82 9.40 -18.60
CA SER A 447 38.33 10.03 -19.83
C SER A 447 37.41 9.80 -21.04
N ARG A 448 36.71 8.66 -21.06
CA ARG A 448 35.75 8.24 -22.10
C ARG A 448 34.68 7.34 -21.47
N TYR A 449 33.48 7.32 -22.04
CA TYR A 449 32.42 6.39 -21.64
C TYR A 449 31.63 5.89 -22.85
N LEU A 450 31.01 4.71 -22.71
CA LEU A 450 30.15 4.08 -23.72
C LEU A 450 28.88 3.56 -23.04
N ILE A 451 27.72 3.86 -23.61
CA ILE A 451 26.43 3.33 -23.13
C ILE A 451 26.12 2.05 -23.91
N LEU A 452 26.12 0.91 -23.21
CA LEU A 452 25.99 -0.42 -23.83
C LEU A 452 24.53 -0.82 -24.14
N GLY A 453 23.55 -0.18 -23.50
CA GLY A 453 22.12 -0.50 -23.67
C GLY A 453 21.48 -1.04 -22.39
N GLN A 454 20.40 -1.81 -22.52
CA GLN A 454 19.68 -2.35 -21.37
C GLN A 454 20.46 -3.49 -20.69
N SER A 455 20.44 -3.54 -19.36
CA SER A 455 21.15 -4.57 -18.59
C SER A 455 20.70 -5.99 -18.92
N SER A 456 19.42 -6.19 -19.28
CA SER A 456 18.87 -7.47 -19.72
C SER A 456 19.48 -8.02 -21.02
N GLN A 457 20.08 -7.16 -21.83
CA GLN A 457 20.74 -7.52 -23.09
C GLN A 457 22.25 -7.63 -22.96
N CYS A 458 22.82 -6.88 -22.02
CA CYS A 458 24.27 -6.74 -21.88
C CYS A 458 24.85 -7.65 -20.81
N LEU A 459 24.06 -8.06 -19.79
CA LEU A 459 24.53 -8.84 -18.66
C LEU A 459 24.04 -10.29 -18.74
N ILE A 460 24.94 -11.22 -18.46
CA ILE A 460 24.65 -12.64 -18.27
C ILE A 460 24.61 -12.91 -16.76
N LYS A 461 23.58 -13.59 -16.29
CA LYS A 461 23.48 -14.05 -14.90
C LYS A 461 24.42 -15.24 -14.68
N GLY A 462 25.19 -15.20 -13.61
CA GLY A 462 25.94 -16.33 -13.06
C GLY A 462 25.05 -17.22 -12.20
N LEU A 463 25.62 -18.35 -11.79
CA LEU A 463 24.90 -19.48 -11.19
C LEU A 463 24.19 -19.17 -9.86
N SER A 464 24.59 -18.11 -9.15
CA SER A 464 23.93 -17.69 -7.90
C SER A 464 22.75 -16.72 -8.11
N MET A 465 22.45 -16.34 -9.36
CA MET A 465 21.35 -15.46 -9.74
C MET A 465 20.26 -16.09 -10.62
N GLU A 466 20.46 -17.34 -11.05
CA GLU A 466 19.39 -18.25 -11.50
C GLU A 466 18.58 -18.75 -10.30
#